data_AF-A0A5J6F5C4-F1
#
_entry.id   AF-A0A5J6F5C4-F1
#
_cell.length_a   1.000
_cell.length_b   1.000
_cell.length_c   1.000
_cell.angle_alpha   90.00
_cell.angle_beta   90.00
_cell.angle_gamma   90.00
#
_symmetry.space_group_name_H-M   'P 1'
#
loop_
_entity.id
_entity.type
_entity.pdbx_description
1 polymer ?
#
loop_
_entity_poly.entity_id
_entity_poly.type
_entity_poly.pdbx_seq_one_letter_code
_entity_poly.pdbx_strand_id
1 'polypeptide(L)'
;MPMSDPLTLLAMAGATTVVSAMATSAWEVARDRTVALFRRRGEDMTEGEDGSVRAELEASAARVRDAAEVEAARNRQVQRWQENLEDLLRRAPELSGEVTALIDEVGALLPTAQNVWQQSVHATGGGSAYGALGPGSSVHVHHRASPHPPPPAGSAGAGEDTP
;
A
#
# COMPACT_ATOMS: atom_id res chain seq x y z
N MET A 1 -26.69 12.56 -4.51
CA MET A 1 -25.48 11.90 -3.99
C MET A 1 -25.59 11.91 -2.48
N PRO A 2 -25.72 10.77 -1.78
CA PRO A 2 -25.51 10.82 -0.34
C PRO A 2 -24.07 11.29 -0.14
N MET A 3 -23.90 12.49 0.42
CA MET A 3 -22.59 12.93 0.87
C MET A 3 -22.21 11.94 1.97
N SER A 4 -21.15 11.16 1.76
CA SER A 4 -20.67 10.18 2.74
C SER A 4 -20.59 10.86 4.10
N ASP A 5 -21.22 10.24 5.11
CA ASP A 5 -21.23 10.77 6.47
C ASP A 5 -19.76 10.97 6.93
N PRO A 6 -19.38 12.13 7.49
CA PRO A 6 -18.04 12.32 8.04
C PRO A 6 -17.61 11.20 8.99
N LEU A 7 -18.55 10.56 9.71
CA LEU A 7 -18.26 9.41 10.57
C LEU A 7 -17.90 8.15 9.77
N THR A 8 -18.53 7.92 8.61
CA THR A 8 -18.20 6.83 7.69
C THR A 8 -16.79 6.99 7.13
N LEU A 9 -16.41 8.21 6.73
CA LEU A 9 -15.05 8.48 6.23
C LEU A 9 -14.00 8.24 7.33
N LEU A 10 -14.29 8.68 8.55
CA LEU A 10 -13.40 8.47 9.69
C LEU A 10 -13.26 6.98 10.04
N ALA A 11 -14.36 6.24 10.03
CA ALA A 11 -14.35 4.79 10.27
C ALA A 11 -13.53 4.05 9.22
N MET A 12 -13.70 4.38 7.93
CA MET A 12 -12.92 3.81 6.83
C MET A 12 -11.42 4.11 6.98
N ALA A 13 -11.05 5.35 7.34
CA ALA A 13 -9.66 5.74 7.58
C ALA A 13 -9.06 4.99 8.79
N GLY A 14 -9.82 4.87 9.88
CA GLY A 14 -9.42 4.11 11.06
C GLY A 14 -9.20 2.63 10.75
N ALA A 15 -10.15 2.00 10.06
CA ALA A 15 -10.06 0.59 9.67
C ALA A 15 -8.85 0.32 8.76
N THR A 16 -8.62 1.21 7.78
CA THR A 16 -7.46 1.11 6.88
C THR A 16 -6.15 1.23 7.67
N THR A 17 -6.09 2.13 8.65
CA THR A 17 -4.90 2.33 9.49
C THR A 17 -4.60 1.11 10.36
N VAL A 18 -5.62 0.56 11.03
CA VAL A 18 -5.48 -0.64 11.87
C VAL A 18 -5.03 -1.84 11.02
N VAL A 19 -5.64 -2.07 9.86
CA VAL A 19 -5.25 -3.18 8.96
C VAL A 19 -3.86 -2.96 8.36
N SER A 20 -3.50 -1.72 8.05
CA SER A 20 -2.14 -1.37 7.59
C SER A 20 -1.10 -1.79 8.63
N ALA A 21 -1.40 -1.57 9.92
CA ALA A 21 -0.53 -1.93 11.03
C ALA A 21 -0.42 -3.43 11.29
N MET A 22 -1.41 -4.26 10.93
CA MET A 22 -1.45 -5.71 11.25
C MET A 22 -0.23 -6.53 10.79
N ALA A 23 0.49 -6.05 9.77
CA ALA A 23 1.68 -6.73 9.24
C ALA A 23 2.98 -5.93 9.51
N THR A 24 2.94 -4.94 10.41
CA THR A 24 4.09 -4.10 10.74
C THR A 24 4.37 -4.14 12.24
N SER A 25 5.50 -3.57 12.65
CA SER A 25 5.83 -3.37 14.07
C SER A 25 4.86 -2.42 14.79
N ALA A 26 4.05 -1.65 14.05
CA ALA A 26 3.04 -0.76 14.63
C ALA A 26 1.78 -1.53 15.11
N TRP A 27 1.68 -2.83 14.83
CA TRP A 27 0.51 -3.65 15.17
C TRP A 27 0.14 -3.59 16.66
N GLU A 28 1.13 -3.73 17.55
CA GLU A 28 0.90 -3.78 18.99
C GLU A 28 0.23 -2.49 19.50
N VAL A 29 0.73 -1.34 19.04
CA VAL A 29 0.17 -0.03 19.36
C VAL A 29 -1.24 0.12 18.80
N ALA A 30 -1.44 -0.24 17.52
CA ALA A 30 -2.75 -0.14 16.88
C ALA A 30 -3.81 -1.02 17.57
N ARG A 31 -3.44 -2.25 17.93
CA ARG A 31 -4.31 -3.20 18.64
C ARG A 31 -4.70 -2.64 20.01
N ASP A 32 -3.73 -2.21 20.80
CA ASP A 32 -3.99 -1.78 22.17
C ASP A 32 -4.83 -0.49 22.21
N ARG A 33 -4.60 0.44 21.27
CA ARG A 33 -5.44 1.63 21.09
C ARG A 33 -6.86 1.29 20.65
N THR A 34 -7.02 0.36 19.72
CA THR A 34 -8.34 -0.08 19.26
C THR A 34 -9.11 -0.75 20.40
N VAL A 35 -8.48 -1.65 21.16
CA VAL A 35 -9.12 -2.29 22.33
C VAL A 35 -9.52 -1.24 23.38
N ALA A 36 -8.65 -0.25 23.66
CA ALA A 36 -8.98 0.85 24.58
C ALA A 36 -10.17 1.70 24.09
N LEU A 37 -10.29 1.90 22.78
CA LEU A 37 -11.39 2.65 22.17
C LEU A 37 -12.73 1.90 22.30
N PHE A 38 -12.75 0.60 22.04
CA PHE A 38 -13.94 -0.23 22.24
C PHE A 38 -14.31 -0.39 23.73
N ARG A 39 -13.33 -0.39 24.63
CA ARG A 39 -13.54 -0.32 26.09
C ARG A 39 -14.28 0.94 26.51
N ARG A 40 -13.85 2.10 26.02
CA ARG A 40 -14.46 3.40 26.36
C ARG A 40 -15.91 3.52 25.87
N ARG A 41 -16.24 2.90 24.73
CA ARG A 41 -17.63 2.80 24.26
C ARG A 41 -18.53 2.06 25.27
N GLY A 42 -17.95 1.11 26.00
CA GLY A 42 -18.66 0.28 26.96
C GLY A 42 -18.14 0.46 28.38
N GLU A 43 -18.39 1.61 29.01
CA GLU A 43 -18.28 1.72 30.48
C GLU A 43 -19.19 0.69 31.22
N ASP A 44 -20.06 -0.02 30.48
CA ASP A 44 -20.85 -1.19 30.92
C ASP A 44 -20.42 -2.55 30.29
N MET A 45 -19.34 -2.61 29.49
CA MET A 45 -18.84 -3.86 28.90
C MET A 45 -18.21 -4.71 30.00
N THR A 46 -18.88 -5.80 30.38
CA THR A 46 -18.32 -6.82 31.28
C THR A 46 -16.95 -7.31 30.76
N GLU A 47 -16.00 -7.57 31.68
CA GLU A 47 -14.59 -7.98 31.42
C GLU A 47 -14.38 -9.04 30.30
N GLY A 48 -15.40 -9.81 29.93
CA GLY A 48 -15.35 -10.80 28.85
C GLY A 48 -15.38 -10.23 27.42
N GLU A 49 -16.03 -9.10 27.16
CA GLU A 49 -16.18 -8.57 25.79
C GLU A 49 -14.89 -7.90 25.27
N ASP A 50 -14.07 -7.38 26.18
CA ASP A 50 -12.73 -6.86 25.87
C ASP A 50 -11.80 -7.92 25.28
N GLY A 51 -11.90 -9.14 25.82
CA GLY A 51 -11.20 -10.31 25.32
C GLY A 51 -11.65 -10.65 23.89
N SER A 52 -12.94 -10.45 23.58
CA SER A 52 -13.51 -10.73 22.26
C SER A 52 -12.93 -9.79 21.20
N VAL A 53 -12.91 -8.47 21.43
CA VAL A 53 -12.37 -7.52 20.45
C VAL A 53 -10.88 -7.75 20.20
N ARG A 54 -10.09 -7.99 21.26
CA ARG A 54 -8.67 -8.32 21.13
C ARG A 54 -8.47 -9.62 20.34
N ALA A 55 -9.22 -10.67 20.65
CA ALA A 55 -9.13 -11.95 19.95
C ALA A 55 -9.51 -11.82 18.47
N GLU A 56 -10.53 -11.01 18.16
CA GLU A 56 -10.93 -10.71 16.78
C GLU A 56 -9.84 -9.97 16.01
N LEU A 57 -9.22 -8.96 16.63
CA LEU A 57 -8.09 -8.22 16.06
C LEU A 57 -6.91 -9.15 15.74
N GLU A 58 -6.53 -10.02 16.68
CA GLU A 58 -5.45 -10.99 16.46
C GLU A 58 -5.79 -11.99 15.36
N ALA A 59 -7.04 -12.48 15.32
CA ALA A 59 -7.49 -13.36 14.26
C ALA A 59 -7.50 -12.65 12.89
N SER A 60 -7.86 -11.37 12.83
CA SER A 60 -7.75 -10.57 11.60
C SER A 60 -6.29 -10.41 11.17
N ALA A 61 -5.38 -10.13 12.11
CA ALA A 61 -3.96 -10.00 11.81
C ALA A 61 -3.34 -11.32 11.34
N ALA A 62 -3.73 -12.45 11.93
CA ALA A 62 -3.31 -13.78 11.47
C ALA A 62 -3.80 -14.05 10.04
N ARG A 63 -5.08 -13.77 9.74
CA ARG A 63 -5.63 -13.92 8.38
C ARG A 63 -4.91 -13.08 7.33
N VAL A 64 -4.44 -11.89 7.69
CA VAL A 64 -3.66 -11.04 6.77
C VAL A 64 -2.24 -11.58 6.58
N ARG A 65 -1.60 -12.08 7.65
CA ARG A 65 -0.24 -12.62 7.60
C ARG A 65 -0.15 -13.96 6.87
N ASP A 66 -1.15 -14.82 7.02
CA ASP A 66 -1.15 -16.19 6.46
C ASP A 66 -1.79 -16.28 5.07
N ALA A 67 -2.32 -15.17 4.54
CA ALA A 67 -3.00 -15.15 3.25
C ALA A 67 -2.03 -15.28 2.07
N ALA A 68 -2.35 -16.17 1.14
CA ALA A 68 -1.67 -16.23 -0.16
C ALA A 68 -1.88 -14.94 -0.98
N GLU A 69 -3.05 -14.32 -0.87
CA GLU A 69 -3.37 -13.01 -1.47
C GLU A 69 -3.53 -11.95 -0.38
N VAL A 70 -2.41 -11.36 0.03
CA VAL A 70 -2.35 -10.39 1.14
C VAL A 70 -3.28 -9.20 0.92
N GLU A 71 -3.31 -8.64 -0.29
CA GLU A 71 -4.15 -7.46 -0.60
C GLU A 71 -5.66 -7.78 -0.53
N ALA A 72 -6.07 -8.95 -1.04
CA ALA A 72 -7.46 -9.39 -0.95
C ALA A 72 -7.88 -9.65 0.52
N ALA A 73 -6.99 -10.24 1.32
CA ALA A 73 -7.22 -10.44 2.74
C ALA A 73 -7.30 -9.12 3.51
N ARG A 74 -6.40 -8.17 3.23
CA ARG A 74 -6.43 -6.81 3.78
C ARG A 74 -7.75 -6.12 3.48
N ASN A 75 -8.20 -6.08 2.21
CA ASN A 75 -9.46 -5.45 1.84
C ASN A 75 -10.66 -6.04 2.59
N ARG A 76 -10.71 -7.37 2.74
CA ARG A 76 -11.77 -8.01 3.54
C ARG A 76 -11.73 -7.60 5.01
N GLN A 77 -10.55 -7.48 5.61
CA GLN A 77 -10.43 -7.01 6.98
C GLN A 77 -10.79 -5.52 7.11
N VAL A 78 -10.43 -4.68 6.13
CA VAL A 78 -10.79 -3.26 6.13
C VAL A 78 -12.30 -3.10 6.15
N GLN A 79 -13.03 -3.80 5.28
CA GLN A 79 -14.50 -3.73 5.25
C GLN A 79 -15.12 -4.13 6.60
N ARG A 80 -14.66 -5.24 7.19
CA ARG A 80 -15.15 -5.70 8.51
C ARG A 80 -14.89 -4.66 9.62
N TRP A 81 -13.68 -4.13 9.69
CA TRP A 81 -13.32 -3.17 10.74
C TRP A 81 -13.95 -1.79 10.51
N GLN A 82 -14.22 -1.43 9.25
CA GLN A 82 -14.98 -0.24 8.90
C GLN A 82 -16.39 -0.33 9.47
N GLU A 83 -17.13 -1.42 9.22
CA GLU A 83 -18.48 -1.63 9.76
C GLU A 83 -18.49 -1.54 11.30
N ASN A 84 -17.52 -2.18 11.95
CA ASN A 84 -17.38 -2.13 13.41
C ASN A 84 -17.13 -0.71 13.94
N LEU A 85 -16.27 0.08 13.28
CA LEU A 85 -15.97 1.46 13.66
C LEU A 85 -17.12 2.41 13.33
N GLU A 86 -17.84 2.20 12.23
CA GLU A 86 -19.05 2.96 11.91
C GLU A 86 -20.12 2.73 12.98
N ASP A 87 -20.35 1.49 13.38
CA ASP A 87 -21.27 1.15 14.46
C ASP A 87 -20.84 1.73 15.80
N LEU A 88 -19.53 1.82 16.06
CA LEU A 88 -18.99 2.47 17.24
C LEU A 88 -19.27 3.98 17.21
N LEU A 89 -18.89 4.66 16.13
CA LEU A 89 -19.04 6.11 15.99
C LEU A 89 -20.51 6.54 15.91
N ARG A 90 -21.40 5.70 15.38
CA ARG A 90 -22.84 5.95 15.37
C ARG A 90 -23.46 5.91 16.77
N ARG A 91 -22.91 5.07 17.67
CA ARG A 91 -23.38 4.97 19.06
C ARG A 91 -22.70 5.96 20.00
N ALA A 92 -21.44 6.28 19.75
CA ALA A 92 -20.61 7.16 20.56
C ALA A 92 -19.82 8.14 19.66
N PRO A 93 -20.50 9.16 19.09
CA PRO A 93 -19.87 10.13 18.19
C PRO A 93 -18.75 10.95 18.86
N GLU A 94 -18.75 11.06 20.18
CA GLU A 94 -17.71 11.68 21.00
C GLU A 94 -16.34 10.98 20.88
N LEU A 95 -16.31 9.70 20.49
CA LEU A 95 -15.08 8.95 20.27
C LEU A 95 -14.40 9.28 18.93
N SER A 96 -15.00 10.12 18.09
CA SER A 96 -14.40 10.57 16.82
C SER A 96 -13.01 11.18 16.99
N GLY A 97 -12.79 11.95 18.06
CA GLY A 97 -11.47 12.48 18.39
C GLY A 97 -10.44 11.39 18.69
N GLU A 98 -10.85 10.32 19.36
CA GLU A 98 -9.97 9.19 19.68
C GLU A 98 -9.66 8.34 18.45
N VAL A 99 -10.63 8.13 17.55
CA VAL A 99 -10.36 7.46 16.26
C VAL A 99 -9.37 8.29 15.44
N THR A 100 -9.51 9.61 15.43
CA THR A 100 -8.56 10.50 14.73
C THR A 100 -7.16 10.41 15.34
N ALA A 101 -7.06 10.46 16.68
CA ALA A 101 -5.78 10.32 17.37
C ALA A 101 -5.11 8.96 17.11
N LEU A 102 -5.90 7.88 17.05
CA LEU A 102 -5.41 6.56 16.66
C LEU A 102 -4.84 6.58 15.25
N ILE A 103 -5.53 7.20 14.30
CA ILE A 103 -5.07 7.32 12.90
C ILE A 103 -3.73 8.06 12.85
N ASP A 104 -3.61 9.18 13.54
CA ASP A 104 -2.38 9.99 13.54
C ASP A 104 -1.21 9.25 14.20
N GLU A 105 -1.44 8.64 15.38
CA GLU A 105 -0.41 7.93 16.12
C GLU A 105 0.10 6.69 15.38
N VAL A 106 -0.82 5.84 14.91
CA VAL A 106 -0.46 4.63 14.17
C VAL A 106 0.09 5.01 12.80
N GLY A 107 -0.47 6.02 12.14
CA GLY A 107 0.01 6.55 10.86
C GLY A 107 1.45 7.03 10.91
N ALA A 108 1.87 7.66 12.02
CA ALA A 108 3.25 8.08 12.23
C ALA A 108 4.22 6.91 12.45
N LEU A 109 3.74 5.78 12.98
CA LEU A 109 4.52 4.57 13.22
C LEU A 109 4.56 3.62 12.03
N LEU A 110 3.57 3.72 11.14
CA LEU A 110 3.58 2.98 9.90
C LEU A 110 4.80 3.40 9.09
N PRO A 111 5.57 2.45 8.53
CA PRO A 111 6.52 2.81 7.51
C PRO A 111 5.71 3.55 6.45
N THR A 112 6.03 4.82 6.22
CA THR A 112 5.48 5.53 5.08
C THR A 112 5.69 4.58 3.93
N ALA A 113 4.63 4.23 3.21
CA ALA A 113 4.80 3.70 1.88
C ALA A 113 5.43 4.85 1.09
N GLN A 114 6.72 5.10 1.33
CA GLN A 114 7.62 5.61 0.33
C GLN A 114 7.34 4.62 -0.78
N ASN A 115 6.58 5.12 -1.76
CA ASN A 115 6.43 4.53 -3.07
C ASN A 115 7.85 4.46 -3.65
N VAL A 116 8.67 3.56 -3.09
CA VAL A 116 9.81 3.00 -3.76
C VAL A 116 9.13 2.15 -4.81
N TRP A 117 8.80 2.81 -5.91
CA TRP A 117 8.50 2.17 -7.17
C TRP A 117 9.71 1.30 -7.51
N GLN A 118 9.78 0.10 -6.94
CA GLN A 118 10.76 -0.90 -7.31
C GLN A 118 10.34 -1.42 -8.68
N GLN A 119 10.73 -0.68 -9.71
CA GLN A 119 10.69 -1.18 -11.06
C GLN A 119 11.85 -2.16 -11.22
N SER A 120 11.61 -3.44 -10.93
CA SER A 120 12.52 -4.52 -11.28
C SER A 120 12.54 -4.67 -12.81
N VAL A 121 13.38 -3.87 -13.47
CA VAL A 121 13.63 -4.02 -14.91
C VAL A 121 14.63 -5.15 -15.10
N HIS A 122 14.12 -6.32 -15.49
CA HIS A 122 14.94 -7.36 -16.08
C HIS A 122 15.01 -7.14 -17.59
N ALA A 123 16.08 -6.52 -18.07
CA ALA A 123 16.37 -6.43 -19.49
C ALA A 123 17.31 -7.57 -19.90
N THR A 124 16.81 -8.56 -20.63
CA THR A 124 17.65 -9.58 -21.27
C THR A 124 17.48 -9.47 -22.78
N GLY A 125 18.57 -9.23 -23.50
CA GLY A 125 18.57 -9.13 -24.96
C GLY A 125 18.26 -7.73 -25.52
N GLY A 126 19.20 -6.78 -25.37
CA GLY A 126 19.27 -5.58 -26.22
C GLY A 126 18.15 -4.53 -26.10
N GLY A 127 17.26 -4.62 -25.12
CA GLY A 127 16.21 -3.62 -24.89
C GLY A 127 16.63 -2.54 -23.91
N SER A 128 16.52 -1.26 -24.31
CA SER A 128 16.59 -0.14 -23.36
C SER A 128 15.23 0.07 -22.71
N ALA A 129 15.19 0.14 -21.38
CA ALA A 129 14.01 0.51 -20.61
C ALA A 129 14.22 1.90 -20.00
N TYR A 130 13.22 2.77 -20.15
CA TYR A 130 13.21 4.11 -19.56
C TYR A 130 11.99 4.26 -18.67
N GLY A 131 12.17 4.77 -17.46
CA GLY A 131 11.09 5.06 -16.52
C GLY A 131 11.28 6.45 -15.91
N ALA A 132 10.17 7.19 -15.81
CA ALA A 132 10.07 8.40 -14.98
C ALA A 132 8.82 8.24 -14.13
N LEU A 133 8.97 8.31 -12.80
CA LEU A 133 7.87 8.12 -11.85
C LEU A 133 7.89 9.22 -10.79
N GLY A 134 6.84 10.06 -10.82
CA GLY A 134 6.57 11.15 -9.87
C GLY A 134 5.77 12.28 -10.53
N PRO A 135 4.98 13.09 -9.78
CA PRO A 135 4.34 14.27 -10.36
C PRO A 135 5.40 15.23 -10.90
N GLY A 136 5.38 15.50 -12.21
CA GLY A 136 6.38 16.34 -12.89
C GLY A 136 7.57 15.59 -13.50
N SER A 137 7.59 14.26 -13.48
CA SER A 137 8.66 13.49 -14.11
C SER A 137 8.41 13.28 -15.61
N SER A 138 9.37 13.64 -16.48
CA SER A 138 9.33 13.33 -17.92
C SER A 138 10.66 12.73 -18.38
N VAL A 139 10.60 11.69 -19.21
CA VAL A 139 11.79 11.17 -19.91
C VAL A 139 11.81 11.78 -21.31
N HIS A 140 12.85 12.54 -21.63
CA HIS A 140 13.18 12.90 -23.01
C HIS A 140 14.23 11.93 -23.55
N VAL A 141 13.82 11.04 -24.45
CA VAL A 141 14.74 10.14 -25.15
C VAL A 141 15.09 10.75 -26.51
N HIS A 142 16.32 11.23 -26.67
CA HIS A 142 16.85 11.59 -27.99
C HIS A 142 17.43 10.35 -28.66
N HIS A 143 16.76 9.81 -29.66
CA HIS A 143 17.38 8.86 -30.58
C HIS A 143 18.27 9.63 -31.55
N ARG A 144 19.60 9.43 -31.48
CA ARG A 144 20.47 9.78 -32.61
C ARG A 144 20.23 8.71 -33.69
N ALA A 145 19.75 9.11 -34.86
CA ALA A 145 19.79 8.23 -36.02
C ALA A 145 21.26 7.86 -36.29
N SER A 146 21.57 6.56 -36.32
CA SER A 146 22.90 6.11 -36.71
C SER A 146 23.21 6.57 -38.14
N PRO A 147 24.43 7.05 -38.43
CA PRO A 147 24.81 7.46 -39.78
C PRO A 147 24.78 6.27 -40.74
N HIS A 148 24.21 6.48 -41.92
CA HIS A 148 24.20 5.51 -43.02
C HIS A 148 25.65 5.14 -43.40
N PRO A 149 26.01 3.85 -43.52
CA PRO A 149 27.32 3.47 -44.02
C PRO A 149 27.42 3.79 -45.53
N PRO A 150 28.59 4.21 -46.05
CA PRO A 150 28.76 4.42 -47.50
C PRO A 150 28.66 3.09 -48.26
N PRO A 151 28.27 3.10 -49.55
CA PRO A 151 28.21 1.87 -50.36
C PRO A 151 29.61 1.25 -50.53
N PRO A 152 29.72 -0.08 -50.73
CA PRO A 152 31.00 -0.76 -50.75
C PRO A 152 31.86 -0.31 -51.94
N ALA A 153 33.13 0.02 -51.65
CA ALA A 153 34.18 0.12 -52.66
C ALA A 153 34.44 -1.27 -53.24
N GLY A 154 34.48 -1.36 -54.57
CA GLY A 154 34.83 -2.57 -55.30
C GLY A 154 36.15 -3.18 -54.81
N SER A 155 36.15 -4.50 -54.76
CA SER A 155 37.24 -5.38 -54.33
C SER A 155 38.58 -4.98 -54.93
N ALA A 156 39.58 -4.84 -54.06
CA ALA A 156 40.98 -4.68 -54.41
C ALA A 156 41.59 -6.01 -54.93
N GLY A 157 42.55 -5.91 -55.86
CA GLY A 157 43.54 -6.97 -56.07
C GLY A 157 44.09 -7.07 -57.51
N ALA A 158 45.29 -6.53 -57.73
CA ALA A 158 46.24 -6.94 -58.78
C ALA A 158 46.38 -8.48 -58.80
N GLY A 159 46.52 -9.21 -59.91
CA GLY A 159 47.17 -8.96 -61.18
C GLY A 159 48.23 -10.07 -61.32
N GLU A 160 48.11 -10.97 -62.30
CA GLU A 160 49.26 -11.64 -62.95
C GLU A 160 48.82 -12.38 -64.22
N ASP A 161 49.79 -12.52 -65.12
CA ASP A 161 49.72 -12.67 -66.57
C ASP A 161 50.18 -14.09 -66.99
N THR A 162 50.06 -14.37 -68.30
CA THR A 162 50.97 -15.21 -69.12
C THR A 162 50.55 -16.67 -69.38
N PRO A 163 50.91 -17.28 -70.55
CA PRO A 163 51.33 -16.75 -71.86
C PRO A 163 50.30 -16.91 -73.00
#